data_AF-A0A4P5Z3K3-F1
#
_entry.id   AF-A0A4P5Z3K3-F1
#
_cell.length_a   1.000
_cell.length_b   1.000
_cell.length_c   1.000
_cell.angle_alpha   90.00
_cell.angle_beta   90.00
_cell.angle_gamma   90.00
#
_symmetry.space_group_name_H-M   'P 1'
#
loop_
_entity.id
_entity.type
_entity.pdbx_description
1 polymer ?
#
loop_
_entity_poly.entity_id
_entity_poly.type
_entity_poly.pdbx_seq_one_letter_code
_entity_poly.pdbx_strand_id
1 'polypeptide(L)' 'MSTLTIQLPDSLHGKLRELADADGTSVEQLVAAAAGEKLAAMLEGAAYLRREAALGSRTEFERVLAKVPQGPPEPYDALE' A
#
# COMPACT_ATOMS: atom_id res chain seq x y z
N MET A 1 1.16 18.58 -16.58
CA MET A 1 2.10 17.49 -16.24
C MET A 1 3.49 17.95 -16.62
N SER A 2 4.51 17.65 -15.82
CA SER A 2 5.91 17.88 -16.18
C SER A 2 6.49 16.63 -16.84
N THR A 3 7.37 16.83 -17.82
CA THR A 3 8.08 15.73 -18.49
C THR A 3 9.40 15.46 -17.78
N LEU A 4 9.66 14.20 -17.46
CA LEU A 4 10.92 13.73 -16.90
C LEU A 4 11.55 12.74 -17.88
N THR A 5 12.77 13.01 -18.34
CA THR A 5 13.56 12.10 -19.18
C THR A 5 14.67 11.49 -18.33
N ILE A 6 14.68 10.16 -18.19
CA ILE A 6 15.68 9.41 -17.43
C ILE A 6 16.19 8.22 -18.25
N GLN A 7 17.40 7.77 -17.94
CA GLN A 7 17.96 6.53 -18.49
C GLN A 7 17.80 5.42 -17.47
N LEU A 8 17.28 4.27 -17.92
CA LEU A 8 17.07 3.08 -17.09
C LEU A 8 17.94 1.93 -17.61
N PRO A 9 18.49 1.06 -16.74
CA PRO A 9 19.11 -0.18 -17.19
C PRO A 9 18.11 -1.03 -17.97
N ASP A 10 18.57 -1.70 -19.04
CA ASP A 10 17.72 -2.51 -19.92
C ASP A 10 16.93 -3.59 -19.15
N SER A 11 17.57 -4.20 -18.15
CA SER A 11 16.93 -5.21 -17.29
C SER A 11 15.76 -4.65 -16.48
N LEU A 12 15.85 -3.40 -16.03
CA LEU A 12 14.78 -2.72 -15.30
C LEU A 12 13.65 -2.31 -16.25
N HIS A 13 14.00 -1.72 -17.40
CA HIS A 13 13.03 -1.36 -18.42
C HIS A 13 12.23 -2.58 -18.91
N GLY A 14 12.89 -3.73 -19.12
CA GLY A 14 12.24 -4.98 -19.48
C GLY A 14 11.19 -5.44 -18.46
N LYS A 15 11.55 -5.44 -17.17
CA LYS A 15 10.62 -5.79 -16.07
C LYS A 15 9.44 -4.82 -15.96
N LEU A 16 9.69 -3.52 -16.11
CA LEU A 16 8.63 -2.51 -16.09
C LEU A 16 7.64 -2.74 -17.23
N ARG A 17 8.12 -3.14 -18.40
CA ARG A 17 7.27 -3.46 -19.55
C ARG A 17 6.42 -4.71 -19.31
N GLU A 18 7.02 -5.79 -18.81
CA GLU A 18 6.27 -7.02 -18.46
C GLU A 18 5.13 -6.73 -17.47
N LEU A 19 5.41 -5.92 -16.43
CA LEU A 19 4.41 -5.54 -15.44
C LEU A 19 3.33 -4.62 -16.03
N ALA A 20 3.72 -3.63 -16.82
CA ALA A 20 2.77 -2.72 -17.46
C ALA A 20 1.82 -3.46 -18.42
N ASP A 21 2.34 -4.42 -19.19
CA ASP A 21 1.56 -5.26 -20.09
C ASP A 21 0.57 -6.15 -19.31
N ALA A 22 0.98 -6.71 -18.17
CA ALA A 22 0.11 -7.52 -17.31
C ALA A 22 -1.03 -6.71 -16.67
N ASP A 23 -0.75 -5.47 -16.28
CA ASP A 23 -1.71 -4.55 -15.65
C ASP A 23 -2.53 -3.73 -16.66
N GLY A 24 -2.23 -3.84 -17.96
CA GLY A 24 -2.92 -3.10 -19.03
C GLY A 24 -2.65 -1.58 -18.99
N THR A 25 -1.47 -1.16 -18.53
CA THR A 25 -1.04 0.24 -18.40
C THR A 25 0.20 0.52 -19.25
N SER A 26 0.59 1.79 -19.39
CA SER A 26 1.87 2.16 -20.03
C SER A 26 3.02 2.16 -19.03
N VAL A 27 4.25 1.98 -19.52
CA VAL A 27 5.46 2.06 -18.68
C VAL A 27 5.56 3.43 -17.98
N GLU A 28 5.22 4.51 -18.67
CA GLU A 28 5.23 5.86 -18.11
C GLU A 28 4.21 6.03 -16.98
N GLN A 29 3.01 5.50 -17.16
CA GLN A 29 1.96 5.52 -16.14
C GLN A 29 2.37 4.72 -14.91
N LEU A 30 2.92 3.52 -15.12
CA LEU A 30 3.46 2.66 -14.07
C LEU A 30 4.58 3.36 -13.28
N VAL A 31 5.54 3.98 -13.97
CA VAL A 31 6.66 4.70 -13.33
C VAL A 31 6.15 5.92 -12.56
N ALA A 32 5.21 6.68 -13.12
CA ALA A 32 4.62 7.83 -12.43
C ALA A 32 3.87 7.40 -11.17
N ALA A 33 3.07 6.33 -11.24
CA ALA A 33 2.37 5.77 -10.08
C ALA A 33 3.35 5.28 -9.01
N ALA A 34 4.35 4.48 -9.39
CA ALA A 34 5.37 3.97 -8.47
C ALA A 34 6.17 5.10 -7.79
N ALA A 35 6.49 6.17 -8.51
CA ALA A 35 7.15 7.35 -7.94
C ALA A 35 6.25 8.04 -6.92
N GLY A 36 4.96 8.21 -7.23
CA GLY A 36 3.95 8.75 -6.31
C GLY A 36 3.81 7.91 -5.04
N GLU A 37 3.67 6.59 -5.19
CA GLU A 37 3.60 5.65 -4.06
C GLU A 37 4.86 5.71 -3.19
N LYS A 38 6.05 5.76 -3.81
CA LYS A 38 7.31 5.83 -3.07
C LYS A 38 7.41 7.12 -2.26
N LEU A 39 7.03 8.26 -2.85
CA LEU A 39 7.00 9.55 -2.17
C LEU A 39 5.97 9.56 -1.04
N ALA A 40 4.76 9.06 -1.30
CA ALA A 40 3.71 8.94 -0.28
C ALA A 40 4.21 8.07 0.89
N ALA A 41 4.79 6.91 0.63
CA ALA A 41 5.32 6.03 1.67
C ALA A 41 6.45 6.69 2.50
N MET A 42 7.35 7.42 1.84
CA MET A 42 8.53 8.02 2.48
C MET A 42 8.22 9.29 3.25
N LEU A 43 7.41 10.18 2.69
CA LEU A 43 7.20 11.54 3.21
C LEU A 43 5.95 11.63 4.08
N GLU A 44 4.85 11.05 3.64
CA GLU A 44 3.53 11.30 4.24
C GLU A 44 3.09 10.13 5.10
N GLY A 45 3.19 8.91 4.56
CA GLY A 45 2.73 7.67 5.19
C GLY A 45 3.45 7.40 6.50
N ALA A 46 4.78 7.44 6.52
CA ALA A 46 5.54 7.15 7.75
C ALA A 46 5.28 8.17 8.87
N ALA A 47 5.19 9.46 8.55
CA ALA A 47 4.91 10.50 9.54
C ALA A 47 3.46 10.43 10.04
N TYR A 48 2.50 10.23 9.12
CA TYR A 48 1.09 10.01 9.44
C TYR A 48 0.90 8.81 10.36
N LEU A 49 1.43 7.64 9.99
CA LEU A 49 1.31 6.40 10.78
C LEU A 49 1.94 6.53 12.17
N ARG A 50 3.10 7.21 12.28
CA ARG A 50 3.70 7.49 13.59
C ARG A 50 2.83 8.39 14.46
N ARG A 51 2.23 9.43 13.87
CA ARG A 51 1.31 10.34 14.60
C ARG A 51 0.10 9.57 15.10
N GLU A 52 -0.56 8.79 14.25
CA GLU A 52 -1.73 8.00 14.64
C GLU A 52 -1.37 6.93 15.69
N ALA A 53 -0.23 6.26 15.52
CA ALA A 53 0.25 5.27 16.49
C ALA A 53 0.50 5.87 17.88
N ALA A 54 0.97 7.12 17.96
CA ALA A 54 1.17 7.81 19.23
C ALA A 54 -0.14 8.13 19.98
N LEU A 55 -1.27 8.19 19.26
CA LEU A 55 -2.60 8.39 19.85
C LEU A 55 -3.24 7.07 20.30
N GLY A 56 -2.72 5.94 19.83
CA GLY A 56 -3.26 4.62 20.11
C GLY A 56 -2.86 4.08 21.49
N SER A 57 -3.77 3.35 22.13
CA SER A 57 -3.49 2.58 23.34
C SER A 57 -3.80 1.11 23.13
N ARG A 58 -2.79 0.26 23.30
CA ARG A 58 -2.94 -1.19 23.17
C ARG A 58 -3.97 -1.74 24.14
N THR A 59 -3.96 -1.28 25.38
CA THR A 59 -4.89 -1.72 26.43
C THR A 59 -6.32 -1.33 26.11
N GLU A 60 -6.55 -0.14 25.53
CA GLU A 60 -7.89 0.29 25.15
C GLU A 60 -8.41 -0.48 23.94
N PHE A 61 -7.54 -0.73 22.97
CA PHE A 61 -7.84 -1.59 21.82
C PHE A 61 -8.27 -3.00 22.26
N GLU A 62 -7.50 -3.64 23.15
CA GLU A 62 -7.83 -4.96 23.69
C GLU A 62 -9.14 -4.95 24.49
N ARG A 63 -9.41 -3.87 25.24
CA ARG A 63 -10.68 -3.70 25.97
C ARG A 63 -11.88 -3.63 25.03
N VAL A 64 -11.72 -3.02 23.85
CA VAL A 64 -12.78 -3.00 22.82
C VAL A 64 -12.95 -4.39 22.22
N LEU A 65 -11.85 -5.07 21.86
CA LEU A 65 -11.91 -6.44 21.32
C LEU A 65 -12.55 -7.44 22.28
N ALA A 66 -12.34 -7.28 23.59
CA ALA A 66 -12.96 -8.13 24.60
C ALA A 66 -14.51 -8.03 24.65
N LYS A 67 -15.10 -7.02 24.01
CA LYS A 67 -16.56 -6.88 23.90
C LYS A 67 -17.15 -7.76 22.80
N VAL A 68 -16.32 -8.29 21.90
CA VAL A 68 -16.77 -9.20 20.85
C VAL A 68 -17.27 -10.49 21.49
N PRO A 69 -18.54 -10.90 21.24
CA PRO A 69 -19.07 -12.15 21.77
C PRO A 69 -18.21 -13.34 21.34
N GLN A 70 -17.99 -14.28 22.26
CA GLN A 70 -17.34 -15.54 21.93
C GLN A 70 -18.35 -16.42 21.18
N GLY A 71 -18.01 -16.80 19.94
CA GLY A 71 -18.87 -17.62 19.10
C GLY A 71 -18.22 -17.93 17.75
N PRO A 72 -18.75 -18.90 17.00
CA PRO A 72 -18.32 -19.12 15.63
C PRO A 72 -18.59 -17.86 14.79
N PRO A 73 -17.74 -17.58 13.78
CA PRO A 73 -18.02 -16.50 12.83
C PRO A 73 -19.35 -16.75 12.12
N GLU A 74 -19.98 -15.71 11.59
CA GLU A 74 -21.15 -15.88 10.76
C GLU A 74 -20.78 -16.70 9.51
N PRO A 75 -21.73 -17.45 8.90
CA PRO A 75 -21.39 -18.35 7.80
C PRO A 75 -20.67 -17.72 6.61
N TYR A 76 -20.84 -16.41 6.38
CA TYR A 76 -20.15 -15.67 5.31
C TYR A 76 -18.79 -15.10 5.72
N ASP A 77 -18.48 -15.08 7.02
CA ASP A 77 -17.17 -14.70 7.59
C ASP A 77 -16.31 -15.93 7.91
N ALA A 78 -16.84 -17.13 7.69
CA ALA A 78 -16.10 -18.38 7.85
C ALA A 78 -15.01 -18.48 6.77
N LEU A 79 -13.78 -18.78 7.20
CA LEU A 79 -12.70 -19.12 6.28
C LEU A 79 -12.97 -20.51 5.68
N GLU A 80 -12.83 -20.63 4.36
CA GLU A 80 -12.92 -21.90 3.61
C GLU A 80 -11.76 -22.86 3.91
#